data_AF-A0A349HZJ1-F1
#
_entry.id   AF-A0A349HZJ1-F1
#
_cell.length_a   1.000
_cell.length_b   1.000
_cell.length_c   1.000
_cell.angle_alpha   90.00
_cell.angle_beta   90.00
_cell.angle_gamma   90.00
#
_symmetry.space_group_name_H-M   'P 1'
#
loop_
_entity.id
_entity.type
_entity.pdbx_description
1 polymer ?
#
loop_
_entity_poly.entity_id
_entity_poly.type
_entity_poly.pdbx_seq_one_letter_code
_entity_poly.pdbx_strand_id
1 'polypeptide(L)'
;MKKVLTYLFAIGIISAGLNPTFANPQTPPANFAQKHPSREMMRQKFEQRLNLTDKQKEQARAIHKKGREQMKPIMDQIIYKRQEIDAISKTKMLERAKQEQIAEITTQIRELEKKANEIRKANSQEFESILTKKQKNELAKMKAEGRAEFEKNHPARPPFQGLGTPAGLFMPSFTGRPLFPPPAPDFTNK
;
A
#
# COMPACT_ATOMS: atom_id res chain seq x y z
N MET A 1 69.40 -15.79 24.05
CA MET A 1 70.75 -16.18 23.57
C MET A 1 70.80 -17.70 23.41
N LYS A 2 71.41 -18.16 22.30
CA LYS A 2 71.89 -19.54 21.97
C LYS A 2 70.83 -20.47 21.31
N LYS A 3 70.80 -20.53 19.95
CA LYS A 3 71.45 -21.48 19.00
C LYS A 3 70.67 -22.83 18.97
N VAL A 4 70.24 -23.42 17.85
CA VAL A 4 70.98 -24.05 16.72
C VAL A 4 69.98 -24.26 15.55
N LEU A 5 70.15 -23.70 14.34
CA LEU A 5 70.84 -24.21 13.12
C LEU A 5 70.23 -25.46 12.44
N THR A 6 69.44 -25.18 11.38
CA THR A 6 69.38 -25.78 10.01
C THR A 6 69.50 -27.28 9.78
N TYR A 7 68.60 -27.87 8.96
CA TYR A 7 68.97 -28.67 7.77
C TYR A 7 67.80 -28.86 6.77
N LEU A 8 68.16 -28.80 5.50
CA LEU A 8 67.37 -28.93 4.28
C LEU A 8 66.79 -30.33 4.06
N PHE A 9 65.57 -30.42 3.51
CA PHE A 9 65.24 -31.45 2.52
C PHE A 9 64.20 -30.92 1.51
N ALA A 10 64.60 -30.87 0.25
CA ALA A 10 63.74 -30.57 -0.88
C ALA A 10 62.96 -31.83 -1.26
N ILE A 11 61.64 -31.72 -1.40
CA ILE A 11 60.84 -32.56 -2.31
C ILE A 11 59.78 -31.66 -2.93
N GLY A 12 59.97 -31.39 -4.22
CA GLY A 12 58.93 -30.83 -5.06
C GLY A 12 57.88 -31.90 -5.34
N ILE A 13 56.62 -31.56 -5.14
CA ILE A 13 55.50 -32.24 -5.80
C ILE A 13 54.69 -31.14 -6.48
N ILE A 14 54.80 -31.12 -7.80
CA ILE A 14 53.88 -30.46 -8.70
C ILE A 14 52.57 -31.24 -8.60
N SER A 15 51.59 -30.70 -7.89
CA SER A 15 50.19 -31.16 -8.02
C SER A 15 49.40 -30.06 -8.70
N ALA A 16 49.13 -30.26 -9.99
CA ALA A 16 48.17 -29.51 -10.76
C ALA A 16 46.78 -29.66 -10.12
N GLY A 17 46.39 -28.67 -9.31
CA GLY A 17 45.04 -28.55 -8.78
C GLY A 17 44.13 -27.94 -9.85
N LEU A 18 43.37 -28.81 -10.52
CA LEU A 18 42.16 -28.42 -11.24
C LEU A 18 41.22 -27.74 -10.24
N ASN A 19 41.09 -26.41 -10.32
CA ASN A 19 40.00 -25.71 -9.64
C ASN A 19 38.75 -25.87 -10.51
N PRO A 20 37.72 -26.63 -10.10
CA PRO A 20 36.39 -26.41 -10.65
C PRO A 20 35.98 -25.02 -10.17
N THR A 21 36.03 -24.04 -11.07
CA THR A 21 35.31 -22.78 -10.89
C THR A 21 33.83 -23.12 -10.86
N PHE A 22 33.31 -23.38 -9.65
CA PHE A 22 31.88 -23.39 -9.42
C PHE A 22 31.34 -22.05 -9.92
N ALA A 23 30.46 -22.13 -10.92
CA ALA A 23 29.69 -21.00 -11.37
C ALA A 23 28.95 -20.43 -10.14
N ASN A 24 29.40 -19.28 -9.66
CA ASN A 24 28.70 -18.50 -8.67
C ASN A 24 27.36 -18.10 -9.30
N PRO A 25 26.20 -18.64 -8.88
CA PRO A 25 24.95 -18.03 -9.25
C PRO A 25 24.98 -16.67 -8.58
N GLN A 26 25.29 -15.61 -9.35
CA GLN A 26 25.03 -14.25 -8.95
C GLN A 26 23.51 -14.17 -8.74
N THR A 27 23.06 -14.53 -7.55
CA THR A 27 21.77 -14.12 -7.04
C THR A 27 21.80 -12.59 -7.15
N PRO A 28 20.93 -11.96 -7.95
CA PRO A 28 20.84 -10.51 -7.94
C PRO A 28 20.68 -10.08 -6.48
N PRO A 29 21.38 -9.04 -6.01
CA PRO A 29 21.27 -8.61 -4.63
C PRO A 29 19.78 -8.44 -4.33
N ALA A 30 19.29 -9.15 -3.31
CA ALA A 30 17.95 -8.95 -2.81
C ALA A 30 17.80 -7.45 -2.56
N ASN A 31 16.92 -6.78 -3.31
CA ASN A 31 16.67 -5.35 -3.12
C ASN A 31 16.09 -5.16 -1.73
N PHE A 32 16.97 -4.94 -0.74
CA PHE A 32 16.63 -4.65 0.63
C PHE A 32 15.81 -3.36 0.66
N ALA A 33 14.51 -3.52 0.91
CA ALA A 33 13.59 -2.50 1.41
C ALA A 33 13.75 -1.11 0.76
N GLN A 34 13.03 -0.84 -0.34
CA GLN A 34 12.65 0.54 -0.63
C GLN A 34 11.89 1.07 0.61
N LYS A 35 12.57 1.86 1.43
CA LYS A 35 11.98 2.51 2.60
C LYS A 35 10.95 3.51 2.11
N HIS A 36 9.68 3.12 2.13
CA HIS A 36 8.59 4.06 1.94
C HIS A 36 8.71 5.18 2.99
N PRO A 37 8.50 6.45 2.60
CA PRO A 37 8.57 7.55 3.55
C PRO A 37 7.51 7.36 4.65
N SER A 38 7.88 7.64 5.90
CA SER A 38 6.96 7.57 7.03
C SER A 38 5.81 8.56 6.86
N ARG A 39 4.66 8.26 7.48
CA ARG A 39 3.48 9.15 7.46
C ARG A 39 3.81 10.55 7.97
N GLU A 40 4.67 10.63 8.98
CA GLU A 40 5.14 11.88 9.54
C GLU A 40 6.00 12.68 8.56
N MET A 41 6.94 12.03 7.86
CA MET A 41 7.75 12.70 6.83
C MET A 41 6.87 13.21 5.69
N MET A 42 5.89 12.43 5.24
CA MET A 42 4.94 12.87 4.21
C MET A 42 4.10 14.06 4.68
N ARG A 43 3.64 14.04 5.94
CA ARG A 43 2.93 15.17 6.56
C ARG A 43 3.80 16.42 6.58
N GLN A 44 5.04 16.32 7.07
CA GLN A 44 5.96 17.46 7.14
C GLN A 44 6.24 18.06 5.75
N LYS A 45 6.51 17.22 4.74
CA LYS A 45 6.68 17.67 3.35
C LYS A 45 5.44 18.39 2.81
N PHE A 46 4.26 17.90 3.13
CA PHE A 46 2.99 18.51 2.74
C PHE A 46 2.78 19.88 3.42
N GLU A 47 2.98 19.95 4.74
CA GLU A 47 2.88 21.19 5.53
C GLU A 47 3.89 22.25 5.04
N GLN A 48 5.12 21.84 4.73
CA GLN A 48 6.17 22.72 4.20
C GLN A 48 5.82 23.24 2.80
N ARG A 49 5.37 22.36 1.90
CA ARG A 49 5.03 22.75 0.52
C ARG A 49 3.87 23.73 0.46
N LEU A 50 2.87 23.57 1.33
CA LEU A 50 1.77 24.53 1.47
C LEU A 50 2.13 25.76 2.30
N ASN A 51 3.33 25.80 2.89
CA ASN A 51 3.76 26.85 3.81
C ASN A 51 2.69 27.15 4.88
N LEU A 52 2.23 26.09 5.58
CA LEU A 52 1.18 26.24 6.58
C LEU A 52 1.69 26.99 7.81
N THR A 53 0.87 27.92 8.32
CA THR A 53 1.10 28.55 9.62
C THR A 53 0.90 27.55 10.75
N ASP A 54 1.47 27.79 11.93
CA ASP A 54 1.34 26.86 13.05
C ASP A 54 -0.12 26.67 13.50
N LYS A 55 -0.93 27.73 13.43
CA LYS A 55 -2.39 27.65 13.65
C LYS A 55 -3.08 26.75 12.63
N GLN A 56 -2.72 26.86 11.34
CA GLN A 56 -3.26 25.97 10.29
C GLN A 56 -2.82 24.52 10.48
N LYS A 57 -1.57 24.28 10.93
CA LYS A 57 -1.08 22.92 11.22
C LYS A 57 -1.87 22.27 12.35
N GLU A 58 -2.14 23.02 13.42
CA GLU A 58 -2.94 22.53 14.54
C GLU A 58 -4.38 22.20 14.11
N GLN A 59 -5.02 23.10 13.37
CA GLN A 59 -6.36 22.87 12.80
C GLN A 59 -6.37 21.65 11.87
N ALA A 60 -5.38 21.51 10.99
CA ALA A 60 -5.26 20.35 10.11
C ALA A 60 -5.12 19.04 10.90
N ARG A 61 -4.32 19.03 11.98
CA ARG A 61 -4.19 17.85 12.87
C ARG A 61 -5.51 17.50 13.54
N ALA A 62 -6.26 18.50 14.02
CA ALA A 62 -7.57 18.30 14.62
C ALA A 62 -8.58 17.71 13.62
N ILE A 63 -8.65 18.27 12.40
CA ILE A 63 -9.50 17.76 11.31
C ILE A 63 -9.15 16.29 10.99
N HIS A 64 -7.86 15.97 10.87
CA HIS A 64 -7.43 14.60 10.63
C HIS A 64 -7.75 13.64 11.78
N LYS A 65 -7.62 14.08 13.04
CA LYS A 65 -7.94 13.27 14.21
C LYS A 65 -9.44 12.95 14.25
N LYS A 66 -10.28 13.99 14.16
CA LYS A 66 -11.74 13.88 14.08
C LYS A 66 -12.17 12.98 12.93
N GLY A 67 -11.58 13.18 11.75
CA GLY A 67 -11.85 12.35 10.58
C GLY A 67 -11.53 10.87 10.78
N ARG A 68 -10.42 10.54 11.47
CA ARG A 68 -10.09 9.15 11.82
C ARG A 68 -11.09 8.55 12.81
N GLU A 69 -11.47 9.31 13.83
CA GLU A 69 -12.44 8.87 14.84
C GLU A 69 -13.80 8.58 14.21
N GLN A 70 -14.28 9.45 13.31
CA GLN A 70 -15.52 9.23 12.56
C GLN A 70 -15.44 8.04 11.59
N MET A 71 -14.27 7.81 10.99
CA MET A 71 -14.05 6.74 10.03
C MET A 71 -13.98 5.35 10.66
N LYS A 72 -13.41 5.26 11.87
CA LYS A 72 -13.12 4.01 12.56
C LYS A 72 -14.32 3.04 12.60
N PRO A 73 -15.52 3.42 13.10
CA PRO A 73 -16.64 2.50 13.19
C PRO A 73 -17.12 2.00 11.81
N ILE A 74 -17.04 2.82 10.77
CA ILE A 74 -17.42 2.41 9.41
C ILE A 74 -16.43 1.39 8.85
N MET A 75 -15.13 1.61 9.08
CA MET A 75 -14.10 0.68 8.65
C MET A 75 -14.19 -0.66 9.39
N ASP A 76 -14.45 -0.63 10.69
CA ASP A 76 -14.65 -1.84 11.49
C ASP A 76 -15.84 -2.66 10.95
N GLN A 77 -16.95 -1.98 10.59
CA GLN A 77 -18.11 -2.63 9.96
C GLN A 77 -17.78 -3.23 8.58
N ILE A 78 -17.00 -2.53 7.75
CA ILE A 78 -16.56 -3.05 6.45
C ILE A 78 -15.68 -4.30 6.64
N ILE A 79 -14.75 -4.28 7.60
CA ILE A 79 -13.88 -5.41 7.90
C ILE A 79 -14.72 -6.62 8.34
N TYR A 80 -15.65 -6.41 9.27
CA TYR A 80 -16.55 -7.47 9.74
C TYR A 80 -17.34 -8.10 8.60
N LYS A 81 -17.95 -7.29 7.72
CA LYS A 81 -18.71 -7.79 6.56
C LYS A 81 -17.85 -8.53 5.55
N ARG A 82 -16.58 -8.15 5.39
CA ARG A 82 -15.63 -8.91 4.55
C ARG A 82 -15.29 -10.26 5.17
N GLN A 83 -15.13 -10.33 6.48
CA GLN A 83 -14.96 -11.60 7.19
C GLN A 83 -16.19 -12.50 7.06
N GLU A 84 -17.39 -11.93 7.03
CA GLU A 84 -18.64 -12.66 6.78
C GLU A 84 -18.68 -13.27 5.38
N ILE A 85 -18.29 -12.51 4.35
CA ILE A 85 -18.11 -13.03 2.98
C ILE A 85 -17.10 -14.18 2.96
N ASP A 86 -15.95 -14.01 3.62
CA ASP A 86 -14.92 -15.04 3.70
C ASP A 86 -15.43 -16.31 4.40
N ALA A 87 -16.25 -16.16 5.44
CA ALA A 87 -16.88 -17.28 6.14
C ALA A 87 -17.87 -18.01 5.23
N ILE A 88 -18.78 -17.28 4.56
CA ILE A 88 -19.76 -17.84 3.62
C ILE A 88 -19.07 -18.62 2.51
N SER A 89 -17.99 -18.08 1.95
CA SER A 89 -17.25 -18.74 0.87
C SER A 89 -16.72 -20.13 1.26
N LYS A 90 -16.36 -20.32 2.54
CA LYS A 90 -15.81 -21.57 3.10
C LYS A 90 -16.88 -22.58 3.51
N THR A 91 -18.15 -22.18 3.59
CA THR A 91 -19.25 -23.10 3.93
C THR A 91 -19.51 -24.12 2.82
N LYS A 92 -20.13 -25.25 3.17
CA LYS A 92 -20.59 -26.27 2.20
C LYS A 92 -21.99 -25.99 1.64
N MET A 93 -22.38 -24.72 1.53
CA MET A 93 -23.67 -24.30 0.96
C MET A 93 -23.71 -24.47 -0.56
N LEU A 94 -24.91 -24.50 -1.15
CA LEU A 94 -25.10 -24.42 -2.59
C LEU A 94 -24.51 -23.12 -3.14
N GLU A 95 -23.76 -23.19 -4.24
CA GLU A 95 -23.04 -22.01 -4.81
C GLU A 95 -23.97 -20.84 -5.15
N ARG A 96 -25.19 -21.09 -5.65
CA ARG A 96 -26.16 -20.01 -5.90
C ARG A 96 -26.56 -19.28 -4.61
N ALA A 97 -26.84 -20.03 -3.54
CA ALA A 97 -27.20 -19.44 -2.26
C ALA A 97 -26.03 -18.63 -1.66
N LYS A 98 -24.78 -19.09 -1.84
CA LYS A 98 -23.59 -18.30 -1.46
C LYS A 98 -23.53 -16.98 -2.23
N GLN A 99 -23.73 -17.03 -3.55
CA GLN A 99 -23.67 -15.84 -4.40
C GLN A 99 -24.72 -14.80 -4.00
N GLU A 100 -25.95 -15.22 -3.71
CA GLU A 100 -27.02 -14.33 -3.25
C GLU A 100 -26.66 -13.64 -1.93
N GLN A 101 -26.18 -14.39 -0.93
CA GLN A 101 -25.76 -13.83 0.36
C GLN A 101 -24.55 -12.90 0.22
N ILE A 102 -23.55 -13.30 -0.57
CA ILE A 102 -22.36 -12.47 -0.83
C ILE A 102 -22.76 -11.18 -1.57
N ALA A 103 -23.71 -11.25 -2.51
CA ALA A 103 -24.20 -10.08 -3.24
C ALA A 103 -24.87 -9.09 -2.30
N GLU A 104 -25.71 -9.55 -1.36
CA GLU A 104 -26.34 -8.71 -0.35
C GLU A 104 -25.31 -8.06 0.59
N ILE A 105 -24.35 -8.82 1.12
CA ILE A 105 -23.31 -8.24 1.97
C ILE A 105 -22.45 -7.24 1.17
N THR A 106 -22.21 -7.50 -0.11
CA THR A 106 -21.48 -6.60 -1.00
C THR A 106 -22.22 -5.28 -1.21
N THR A 107 -23.55 -5.27 -1.36
CA THR A 107 -24.30 -4.01 -1.46
C THR A 107 -24.20 -3.21 -0.17
N GLN A 108 -24.30 -3.87 0.99
CA GLN A 108 -24.12 -3.22 2.30
C GLN A 108 -22.71 -2.62 2.46
N ILE A 109 -21.66 -3.33 2.03
CA ILE A 109 -20.29 -2.79 2.01
C ILE A 109 -20.21 -1.55 1.12
N ARG A 110 -20.81 -1.55 -0.08
CA ARG A 110 -20.81 -0.38 -0.97
C ARG A 110 -21.46 0.84 -0.33
N GLU A 111 -22.54 0.66 0.43
CA GLU A 111 -23.19 1.75 1.16
C GLU A 111 -22.28 2.32 2.26
N LEU A 112 -21.58 1.46 3.01
CA LEU A 112 -20.58 1.89 3.99
C LEU A 112 -19.41 2.63 3.33
N GLU A 113 -18.94 2.17 2.17
CA GLU A 113 -17.90 2.84 1.39
C GLU A 113 -18.34 4.23 0.90
N LYS A 114 -19.62 4.41 0.54
CA LYS A 114 -20.20 5.74 0.21
C LYS A 114 -20.15 6.66 1.42
N LYS A 115 -20.61 6.21 2.60
CA LYS A 115 -20.54 7.00 3.84
C LYS A 115 -19.10 7.38 4.21
N ALA A 116 -18.16 6.44 4.05
CA ALA A 116 -16.74 6.72 4.23
C ALA A 116 -16.24 7.79 3.24
N ASN A 117 -16.65 7.73 1.97
CA ASN A 117 -16.27 8.74 0.97
C ASN A 117 -16.83 10.12 1.29
N GLU A 118 -18.04 10.22 1.82
CA GLU A 118 -18.64 11.48 2.26
C GLU A 118 -17.84 12.11 3.41
N ILE A 119 -17.44 11.32 4.41
CA ILE A 119 -16.57 11.80 5.49
C ILE A 119 -15.22 12.30 4.95
N ARG A 120 -14.59 11.58 4.01
CA ARG A 120 -13.34 12.02 3.38
C ARG A 120 -13.51 13.35 2.64
N LYS A 121 -14.62 13.51 1.91
CA LYS A 121 -14.94 14.76 1.19
C LYS A 121 -15.16 15.92 2.17
N ALA A 122 -15.96 15.71 3.20
CA ALA A 122 -16.23 16.73 4.22
C ALA A 122 -14.93 17.17 4.91
N ASN A 123 -14.07 16.23 5.32
CA ASN A 123 -12.78 16.56 5.93
C ASN A 123 -11.83 17.29 4.98
N SER A 124 -11.83 16.94 3.68
CA SER A 124 -11.05 17.67 2.67
C SER A 124 -11.55 19.10 2.49
N GLN A 125 -12.87 19.31 2.50
CA GLN A 125 -13.47 20.63 2.40
C GLN A 125 -13.20 21.48 3.64
N GLU A 126 -13.28 20.88 4.84
CA GLU A 126 -12.92 21.52 6.10
C GLU A 126 -11.43 21.91 6.13
N PHE A 127 -10.54 21.08 5.58
CA PHE A 127 -9.14 21.45 5.42
C PHE A 127 -8.94 22.58 4.38
N GLU A 128 -9.66 22.55 3.26
CA GLU A 128 -9.55 23.62 2.26
C GLU A 128 -10.07 24.96 2.77
N SER A 129 -11.05 24.98 3.70
CA SER A 129 -11.59 26.22 4.24
C SER A 129 -10.59 27.01 5.09
N ILE A 130 -9.63 26.34 5.73
CA ILE A 130 -8.57 26.99 6.52
C ILE A 130 -7.40 27.52 5.67
N LEU A 131 -7.39 27.24 4.35
CA LEU A 131 -6.32 27.67 3.44
C LEU A 131 -6.60 29.02 2.79
N THR A 132 -5.53 29.79 2.59
CA THR A 132 -5.55 31.00 1.75
C THR A 132 -5.71 30.67 0.27
N LYS A 133 -6.09 31.66 -0.56
CA LYS A 133 -6.22 31.48 -2.02
C LYS A 133 -4.92 30.97 -2.67
N LYS A 134 -3.76 31.48 -2.25
CA LYS A 134 -2.45 31.03 -2.76
C LYS A 134 -2.19 29.56 -2.40
N GLN A 135 -2.50 29.17 -1.16
CA GLN A 135 -2.34 27.78 -0.70
C GLN A 135 -3.31 26.82 -1.40
N LYS A 136 -4.55 27.24 -1.69
CA LYS A 136 -5.51 26.45 -2.47
C LYS A 136 -5.00 26.16 -3.88
N ASN A 137 -4.39 27.14 -4.53
CA ASN A 137 -3.79 26.95 -5.86
C ASN A 137 -2.62 25.96 -5.82
N GLU A 138 -1.74 26.05 -4.82
CA GLU A 138 -0.66 25.09 -4.64
C GLU A 138 -1.19 23.68 -4.32
N LEU A 139 -2.23 23.59 -3.48
CA LEU A 139 -2.90 22.31 -3.20
C LEU A 139 -3.49 21.68 -4.48
N ALA A 140 -4.10 22.48 -5.36
CA ALA A 140 -4.63 21.99 -6.63
C ALA A 140 -3.51 21.44 -7.55
N LYS A 141 -2.36 22.13 -7.59
CA LYS A 141 -1.16 21.67 -8.30
C LYS A 141 -0.64 20.35 -7.73
N MET A 142 -0.51 20.25 -6.40
CA MET A 142 -0.13 19.02 -5.70
C MET A 142 -1.06 17.84 -6.03
N LYS A 143 -2.38 18.08 -6.06
CA LYS A 143 -3.37 17.05 -6.43
C LYS A 143 -3.23 16.60 -7.88
N ALA A 144 -2.94 17.52 -8.80
CA ALA A 144 -2.75 17.21 -10.22
C ALA A 144 -1.46 16.39 -10.44
N GLU A 145 -0.35 16.82 -9.83
CA GLU A 145 0.92 16.08 -9.87
C GLU A 145 0.78 14.68 -9.27
N GLY A 146 0.14 14.56 -8.11
CA GLY A 146 -0.09 13.26 -7.47
C GLY A 146 -0.95 12.33 -8.33
N ARG A 147 -1.95 12.87 -9.05
CA ARG A 147 -2.74 12.08 -10.01
C ARG A 147 -1.90 11.63 -11.20
N ALA A 148 -1.12 12.52 -11.81
CA ALA A 148 -0.27 12.17 -12.94
C ALA A 148 0.79 11.12 -12.55
N GLU A 149 1.40 11.23 -11.37
CA GLU A 149 2.33 10.24 -10.86
C GLU A 149 1.65 8.90 -10.57
N PHE A 150 0.43 8.93 -10.02
CA PHE A 150 -0.36 7.73 -9.81
C PHE A 150 -0.66 7.01 -11.14
N GLU A 151 -1.15 7.73 -12.15
CA GLU A 151 -1.48 7.20 -13.48
C GLU A 151 -0.25 6.63 -14.19
N LYS A 152 0.90 7.30 -14.06
CA LYS A 152 2.18 6.80 -14.58
C LYS A 152 2.59 5.47 -13.94
N ASN A 153 2.43 5.34 -12.63
CA ASN A 153 2.83 4.15 -11.88
C ASN A 153 1.76 3.05 -11.84
N HIS A 154 0.52 3.37 -12.23
CA HIS A 154 -0.61 2.45 -12.29
C HIS A 154 -1.26 2.53 -13.68
N PRO A 155 -0.54 2.11 -14.74
CA PRO A 155 -1.11 2.11 -16.09
C PRO A 155 -2.37 1.25 -16.12
N ALA A 156 -3.30 1.62 -17.00
CA ALA A 156 -4.51 0.84 -17.23
C ALA A 156 -4.11 -0.61 -17.54
N ARG A 157 -4.69 -1.56 -16.80
CA ARG A 157 -4.46 -2.98 -17.10
C ARG A 157 -4.93 -3.23 -18.53
N PRO A 158 -4.15 -3.95 -19.37
CA PRO A 158 -4.57 -4.27 -20.72
C PRO A 158 -5.91 -5.01 -20.68
N PRO A 159 -6.74 -4.91 -21.74
CA PRO A 159 -7.93 -5.74 -21.85
C PRO A 159 -7.52 -7.20 -21.68
N PHE A 160 -8.20 -7.92 -20.78
CA PHE A 160 -7.90 -9.31 -20.48
C PHE A 160 -8.07 -10.14 -21.76
N GLN A 161 -6.97 -10.64 -22.33
CA GLN A 161 -6.91 -11.25 -23.66
C GLN A 161 -6.97 -12.80 -23.67
N GLY A 162 -7.31 -13.49 -22.58
CA GLY A 162 -7.24 -14.97 -22.57
C GLY A 162 -8.17 -15.70 -21.59
N LEU A 163 -8.76 -16.80 -22.08
CA LEU A 163 -9.90 -17.56 -21.56
C LEU A 163 -11.18 -16.73 -21.55
N GLY A 164 -11.93 -16.83 -22.65
CA GLY A 164 -13.20 -16.13 -22.87
C GLY A 164 -14.00 -16.09 -21.57
N THR A 165 -14.41 -14.89 -21.17
CA THR A 165 -15.37 -14.69 -20.08
C THR A 165 -16.44 -15.77 -20.21
N PRO A 166 -16.52 -16.76 -19.30
CA PRO A 166 -17.61 -17.70 -19.36
C PRO A 166 -18.86 -16.84 -19.24
N ALA A 167 -19.71 -16.89 -20.27
CA ALA A 167 -20.99 -16.22 -20.28
C ALA A 167 -21.78 -16.76 -19.08
N GLY A 168 -21.67 -16.09 -17.93
CA GLY A 168 -22.15 -16.60 -16.64
C GLY A 168 -21.33 -16.23 -15.40
N LEU A 169 -20.05 -15.84 -15.52
CA LEU A 169 -19.25 -15.27 -14.43
C LEU A 169 -18.96 -13.80 -14.71
N PHE A 170 -20.03 -13.01 -14.79
CA PHE A 170 -19.95 -11.57 -14.58
C PHE A 170 -19.62 -11.36 -13.09
N MET A 171 -18.38 -11.62 -12.69
CA MET A 171 -17.87 -11.01 -11.46
C MET A 171 -17.93 -9.52 -11.73
N PRO A 172 -18.80 -8.73 -11.06
CA PRO A 172 -18.76 -7.29 -11.21
C PRO A 172 -17.34 -6.90 -10.88
N SER A 173 -16.67 -6.34 -11.89
CA SER A 173 -15.32 -5.83 -11.78
C SER A 173 -15.20 -5.07 -10.45
N PHE A 174 -14.24 -5.50 -9.62
CA PHE A 174 -13.87 -4.85 -8.36
C PHE A 174 -13.20 -3.47 -8.65
N THR A 175 -13.81 -2.67 -9.52
CA THR A 175 -13.47 -1.27 -9.82
C THR A 175 -14.11 -0.30 -8.82
N GLY A 176 -14.57 -0.82 -7.68
CA GLY A 176 -14.84 -0.05 -6.46
C GLY A 176 -13.60 0.18 -5.60
N ARG A 177 -12.38 -0.02 -6.12
CA ARG A 177 -11.18 0.41 -5.39
C ARG A 177 -11.30 1.92 -5.14
N PRO A 178 -11.24 2.38 -3.89
CA PRO A 178 -11.32 3.81 -3.60
C PRO A 178 -10.25 4.56 -4.40
N LEU A 179 -10.61 5.74 -4.91
CA LEU A 179 -9.72 6.72 -5.58
C LEU A 179 -8.49 7.14 -4.73
N PHE A 180 -8.40 6.62 -3.49
CA PHE A 180 -7.24 6.70 -2.62
C PHE A 180 -6.92 5.30 -2.09
N PRO A 181 -5.63 4.89 -2.04
CA PRO A 181 -5.26 3.64 -1.40
C PRO A 181 -5.81 3.60 0.04
N PRO A 182 -6.33 2.46 0.52
CA PRO A 182 -6.70 2.32 1.93
C PRO A 182 -5.48 2.68 2.79
N PRO A 183 -5.68 3.33 3.95
CA PRO A 183 -4.58 3.57 4.87
C PRO A 183 -3.90 2.23 5.17
N ALA A 184 -2.57 2.17 5.05
CA ALA A 184 -1.82 0.96 5.35
C ALA A 184 -2.21 0.42 6.75
N PRO A 185 -2.34 -0.90 6.93
CA PRO A 185 -2.62 -1.47 8.24
C PRO A 185 -1.65 -0.93 9.28
N ASP A 186 -2.19 -0.54 10.43
CA ASP A 186 -1.42 0.02 11.52
C ASP A 186 -0.70 -1.11 12.26
N PHE A 187 0.58 -1.30 11.97
CA PHE A 187 1.43 -2.29 12.64
C PHE A 187 2.07 -1.75 13.93
N THR A 188 1.63 -0.60 14.44
CA THR A 188 2.22 0.02 15.66
C THR A 188 1.70 -0.55 16.98
N ASN A 189 0.93 -1.63 16.96
CA ASN A 189 0.61 -2.38 18.17
C ASN A 189 1.61 -3.54 18.36
N LYS A 190 2.82 -3.19 18.79
CA LYS A 190 3.79 -4.07 19.46
C LYS A 190 4.56 -3.28 20.49
#